data_AF-A0A3D1KHR1-F1
#
_entry.id   AF-A0A3D1KHR1-F1
#
_cell.length_a   1.000
_cell.length_b   1.000
_cell.length_c   1.000
_cell.angle_alpha   90.00
_cell.angle_beta   90.00
_cell.angle_gamma   90.00
#
_symmetry.space_group_name_H-M   'P 1'
#
loop_
_entity.id
_entity.type
_entity.pdbx_description
1 polymer ?
#
loop_
_entity_poly.entity_id
_entity_poly.type
_entity_poly.pdbx_seq_one_letter_code
_entity_poly.pdbx_strand_id
1 'polypeptide(L)'
;LYIPGFRNWTSSDGKDWTTIRLHHLMTHSSGLPPYVSPIDLNKKYGTANKDTLIKYIANCRRDFEPGTDFQYSCLNFITLQRIVENVSGQSLREFARNEIYGPLGMNHTDYLPCRLNEKGFWVNTDVACWATESERKALKGKDIPLDATFLKEIAPTERQKNGQVLCGQVHDPLARMCNLGISGNAGVFTTADDVALLCAMLQNEGKWNGRQILSPLTVKAMRTVPREEAALGRTLGWDCFTAYASNNGDLLSPSTYSHTGYTGTSIVIDPENDISVILLINAVHPEDKGNVVRLRSLVSNAVAASILKTDSSDSLKYTSHYYKRFATFQEEPSITPSNVVMLGNSLTENGGDWAARLGNRQIVNRGIIGDEIMGVYDRLHQILPGRPAKIFLMIGINDVSHDLTTDSIMGMMKLTVERIRKESPATTLYLQSVLPINESFGRYKRLTGKTNQIPEINKRIKSLAKDLGCNFIDLFPHFCEKGSNTLQKTLSTDGLHLNEAGYKIWAKQLKKYL
;
A
#
# COMPACT_ATOMS: atom_id res chain seq x y z
N LEU A 1 -28.34 -18.38 1.75
CA LEU A 1 -28.03 -16.94 1.85
C LEU A 1 -27.79 -16.61 3.30
N TYR A 2 -26.65 -16.00 3.66
CA TYR A 2 -26.32 -15.71 5.06
C TYR A 2 -27.24 -14.68 5.70
N ILE A 3 -27.78 -13.76 4.89
CA ILE A 3 -28.74 -12.73 5.31
C ILE A 3 -30.02 -12.91 4.49
N PRO A 4 -31.16 -13.23 5.12
CA PRO A 4 -32.43 -13.37 4.43
C PRO A 4 -32.83 -12.09 3.68
N GLY A 5 -33.25 -12.24 2.42
CA GLY A 5 -33.73 -11.12 1.60
C GLY A 5 -32.67 -10.09 1.18
N PHE A 6 -31.38 -10.38 1.38
CA PHE A 6 -30.30 -9.48 0.96
C PHE A 6 -30.24 -9.34 -0.56
N ARG A 7 -30.44 -8.12 -1.06
CA ARG A 7 -30.42 -7.82 -2.49
C ARG A 7 -29.00 -7.58 -3.00
N ASN A 8 -28.73 -8.13 -4.18
CA ASN A 8 -27.54 -7.83 -4.97
C ASN A 8 -27.66 -6.48 -5.67
N TRP A 9 -26.58 -6.04 -6.32
CA TRP A 9 -26.64 -4.84 -7.16
C TRP A 9 -27.40 -5.15 -8.46
N THR A 10 -28.14 -4.16 -8.93
CA THR A 10 -28.81 -4.15 -10.24
C THR A 10 -28.56 -2.80 -10.90
N SER A 11 -28.36 -2.77 -12.21
CA SER A 11 -28.23 -1.52 -12.97
C SER A 11 -29.46 -0.64 -12.81
N SER A 12 -29.32 0.66 -13.11
CA SER A 12 -30.42 1.62 -13.02
C SER A 12 -31.58 1.31 -13.96
N ASP A 13 -31.32 0.64 -15.08
CA ASP A 13 -32.33 0.15 -16.03
C ASP A 13 -32.82 -1.29 -15.73
N GLY A 14 -32.28 -1.92 -14.67
CA GLY A 14 -32.67 -3.25 -14.20
C GLY A 14 -32.26 -4.41 -15.10
N LYS A 15 -31.42 -4.19 -16.11
CA LYS A 15 -31.02 -5.22 -17.07
C LYS A 15 -29.83 -6.05 -16.60
N ASP A 16 -28.91 -5.42 -15.88
CA ASP A 16 -27.70 -6.06 -15.37
C ASP A 16 -27.78 -6.27 -13.86
N TRP A 17 -27.09 -7.29 -13.37
CA TRP A 17 -27.02 -7.59 -11.95
C TRP A 17 -25.67 -8.21 -11.59
N THR A 18 -25.18 -7.88 -10.40
CA THR A 18 -23.86 -8.35 -9.93
C THR A 18 -23.97 -8.80 -8.48
N THR A 19 -23.46 -10.01 -8.21
CA THR A 19 -23.51 -10.62 -6.87
C THR A 19 -22.55 -9.91 -5.93
N ILE A 20 -23.03 -9.51 -4.75
CA ILE A 20 -22.16 -9.02 -3.68
C ILE A 20 -21.54 -10.22 -2.96
N ARG A 21 -20.21 -10.29 -2.96
CA ARG A 21 -19.42 -11.36 -2.33
C ARG A 21 -18.84 -10.89 -1.00
N LEU A 22 -18.36 -11.84 -0.19
CA LEU A 22 -17.75 -11.53 1.12
C LEU A 22 -16.56 -10.59 1.00
N HIS A 23 -15.71 -10.77 -0.02
CA HIS A 23 -14.57 -9.87 -0.21
C HIS A 23 -15.02 -8.44 -0.52
N HIS A 24 -16.10 -8.24 -1.30
CA HIS A 24 -16.63 -6.89 -1.54
C HIS A 24 -17.05 -6.18 -0.25
N LEU A 25 -17.57 -6.92 0.74
CA LEU A 25 -17.89 -6.36 2.05
C LEU A 25 -16.60 -5.99 2.81
N MET A 26 -15.60 -6.87 2.80
CA MET A 26 -14.33 -6.68 3.52
C MET A 26 -13.44 -5.58 2.94
N THR A 27 -13.52 -5.34 1.62
CA THR A 27 -12.73 -4.31 0.90
C THR A 27 -13.48 -3.00 0.71
N HIS A 28 -14.74 -2.93 1.14
CA HIS A 28 -15.64 -1.80 0.90
C HIS A 28 -15.95 -1.47 -0.56
N SER A 29 -15.94 -2.49 -1.41
CA SER A 29 -16.35 -2.40 -2.82
C SER A 29 -17.76 -2.91 -3.07
N SER A 30 -18.60 -3.09 -2.05
CA SER A 30 -19.93 -3.72 -2.16
C SER A 30 -21.02 -2.84 -2.77
N GLY A 31 -20.79 -1.52 -2.86
CA GLY A 31 -21.81 -0.53 -3.18
C GLY A 31 -22.79 -0.24 -2.04
N LEU A 32 -22.65 -0.82 -0.83
CA LEU A 32 -23.50 -0.44 0.30
C LEU A 32 -23.23 1.02 0.72
N PRO A 33 -24.28 1.83 0.99
CA PRO A 33 -24.15 3.20 1.45
C PRO A 33 -23.24 3.31 2.67
N PRO A 34 -22.59 4.47 2.91
CA PRO A 34 -21.57 4.57 3.94
C PRO A 34 -22.15 4.38 5.34
N TYR A 35 -23.38 4.85 5.55
CA TYR A 35 -24.02 4.90 6.85
C TYR A 35 -25.55 5.05 6.71
N VAL A 36 -26.28 4.75 7.78
CA VAL A 36 -27.69 5.13 7.97
C VAL A 36 -27.86 5.65 9.38
N SER A 37 -28.52 6.80 9.55
CA SER A 37 -28.73 7.34 10.88
C SER A 37 -29.81 6.54 11.64
N PRO A 38 -29.68 6.35 12.97
CA PRO A 38 -30.76 5.77 13.78
C PRO A 38 -32.09 6.55 13.67
N ILE A 39 -32.03 7.86 13.41
CA ILE A 39 -33.20 8.71 13.19
C ILE A 39 -33.93 8.28 11.92
N ASP A 40 -33.21 8.03 10.82
CA ASP A 40 -33.80 7.62 9.55
C ASP A 40 -34.35 6.19 9.61
N LEU A 41 -33.68 5.31 10.37
CA LEU A 41 -34.22 3.98 10.67
C LEU A 41 -35.53 4.05 11.48
N ASN A 42 -35.59 4.90 12.52
CA ASN A 42 -36.81 5.14 13.27
C ASN A 42 -37.94 5.67 12.38
N LYS A 43 -37.66 6.67 11.54
CA LYS A 43 -38.65 7.22 10.60
C LYS A 43 -39.20 6.15 9.64
N LYS A 44 -38.34 5.24 9.18
CA LYS A 44 -38.71 4.23 8.18
C LYS A 44 -39.35 2.98 8.76
N TYR A 45 -38.95 2.56 9.96
CA TYR A 45 -39.35 1.28 10.54
C TYR A 45 -39.94 1.38 11.96
N GLY A 46 -40.15 2.58 12.49
CA GLY A 46 -40.68 2.84 13.84
C GLY A 46 -39.61 2.78 14.93
N THR A 47 -38.89 1.66 15.02
CA THR A 47 -37.84 1.47 16.05
C THR A 47 -36.53 1.02 15.41
N ALA A 48 -35.48 1.81 15.61
CA ALA A 48 -34.12 1.51 15.26
C ALA A 48 -33.58 0.44 16.20
N ASN A 49 -33.33 -0.73 15.66
CA ASN A 49 -32.78 -1.87 16.36
C ASN A 49 -32.05 -2.77 15.37
N LYS A 50 -31.49 -3.84 15.89
CA LYS A 50 -30.71 -4.81 15.14
C LYS A 50 -31.45 -5.41 13.94
N ASP A 51 -32.77 -5.63 14.05
CA ASP A 51 -33.57 -6.23 12.99
C ASP A 51 -33.97 -5.23 11.91
N THR A 52 -34.35 -4.01 12.30
CA THR A 52 -34.68 -2.95 11.35
C THR A 52 -33.44 -2.47 10.59
N LEU A 53 -32.27 -2.47 11.23
CA LEU A 53 -30.99 -2.22 10.58
C LEU A 53 -30.65 -3.28 9.52
N ILE A 54 -30.74 -4.57 9.85
CA ILE A 54 -30.47 -5.64 8.87
C ILE A 54 -31.51 -5.62 7.74
N LYS A 55 -32.78 -5.35 8.05
CA LYS A 55 -33.85 -5.16 7.04
C LYS A 55 -33.54 -3.98 6.11
N TYR A 56 -33.01 -2.87 6.65
CA TYR A 56 -32.55 -1.74 5.84
C TYR A 56 -31.40 -2.15 4.92
N ILE A 57 -30.33 -2.73 5.47
CA ILE A 57 -29.14 -3.16 4.72
C ILE A 57 -29.53 -4.11 3.57
N ALA A 58 -30.43 -5.05 3.84
CA ALA A 58 -30.89 -6.01 2.85
C ALA A 58 -31.61 -5.36 1.65
N ASN A 59 -32.20 -4.17 1.83
CA ASN A 59 -33.08 -3.53 0.84
C ASN A 59 -32.66 -2.12 0.41
N CYS A 60 -31.62 -1.53 1.01
CA CYS A 60 -31.13 -0.22 0.60
C CYS A 60 -30.55 -0.29 -0.82
N ARG A 61 -30.43 0.87 -1.47
CA ARG A 61 -29.77 0.97 -2.78
C ARG A 61 -28.32 0.49 -2.67
N ARG A 62 -27.76 -0.01 -3.77
CA ARG A 62 -26.33 -0.18 -3.97
C ARG A 62 -25.85 0.99 -4.84
N ASP A 63 -24.94 1.82 -4.33
CA ASP A 63 -24.57 3.10 -4.94
C ASP A 63 -23.82 2.91 -6.27
N PHE A 64 -23.03 1.83 -6.37
CA PHE A 64 -22.25 1.43 -7.55
C PHE A 64 -22.18 -0.09 -7.68
N GLU A 65 -21.73 -0.56 -8.84
CA GLU A 65 -21.57 -1.99 -9.12
C GLU A 65 -20.44 -2.58 -8.26
N PRO A 66 -20.64 -3.74 -7.59
CA PRO A 66 -19.64 -4.31 -6.72
C PRO A 66 -18.30 -4.54 -7.40
N GLY A 67 -17.21 -4.15 -6.75
CA GLY A 67 -15.84 -4.26 -7.27
C GLY A 67 -15.41 -3.11 -8.18
N THR A 68 -16.31 -2.22 -8.60
CA THR A 68 -15.98 -1.14 -9.57
C THR A 68 -15.60 0.20 -8.92
N ASP A 69 -15.95 0.40 -7.65
CA ASP A 69 -15.64 1.62 -6.89
C ASP A 69 -15.44 1.29 -5.40
N PHE A 70 -15.00 2.27 -4.62
CA PHE A 70 -14.75 2.17 -3.19
C PHE A 70 -15.58 3.20 -2.41
N GLN A 71 -16.25 2.74 -1.36
CA GLN A 71 -16.91 3.63 -0.39
C GLN A 71 -16.86 3.02 1.01
N TYR A 72 -16.14 3.67 1.92
CA TYR A 72 -16.08 3.25 3.31
C TYR A 72 -17.50 3.19 3.90
N SER A 73 -17.89 2.02 4.42
CA SER A 73 -19.26 1.73 4.83
C SER A 73 -19.30 0.90 6.10
N CYS A 74 -19.96 1.46 7.13
CA CYS A 74 -20.27 0.73 8.35
C CYS A 74 -21.21 -0.45 8.09
N LEU A 75 -22.08 -0.33 7.07
CA LEU A 75 -23.07 -1.36 6.74
C LEU A 75 -22.42 -2.66 6.28
N ASN A 76 -21.24 -2.60 5.64
CA ASN A 76 -20.46 -3.78 5.29
C ASN A 76 -20.09 -4.62 6.51
N PHE A 77 -19.49 -4.01 7.51
CA PHE A 77 -18.99 -4.71 8.70
C PHE A 77 -20.11 -5.14 9.63
N ILE A 78 -21.22 -4.42 9.67
CA ILE A 78 -22.46 -4.87 10.35
C ILE A 78 -23.07 -6.08 9.63
N THR A 79 -23.01 -6.11 8.29
CA THR A 79 -23.42 -7.29 7.52
C THR A 79 -22.51 -8.48 7.86
N LEU A 80 -21.19 -8.31 7.85
CA LEU A 80 -20.22 -9.35 8.19
C LEU A 80 -20.44 -9.90 9.61
N GLN A 81 -20.67 -9.03 10.60
CA GLN A 81 -21.09 -9.44 11.94
C GLN A 81 -22.27 -10.40 11.87
N ARG A 82 -23.34 -10.03 11.16
CA ARG A 82 -24.55 -10.85 11.14
C ARG A 82 -24.32 -12.19 10.46
N ILE A 83 -23.46 -12.23 9.45
CA ILE A 83 -23.03 -13.47 8.81
C ILE A 83 -22.33 -14.38 9.83
N VAL A 84 -21.39 -13.85 10.61
CA VAL A 84 -20.69 -14.60 11.67
C VAL A 84 -21.69 -15.13 12.70
N GLU A 85 -22.61 -14.29 13.19
CA GLU A 85 -23.61 -14.71 14.19
C GLU A 85 -24.55 -15.80 13.65
N ASN A 86 -25.02 -15.66 12.40
CA ASN A 86 -25.94 -16.63 11.80
C ASN A 86 -25.26 -17.98 11.51
N VAL A 87 -23.96 -17.98 11.18
CA VAL A 87 -23.20 -19.20 10.88
C VAL A 87 -22.72 -19.89 12.15
N SER A 88 -22.24 -19.13 13.13
CA SER A 88 -21.66 -19.69 14.36
C SER A 88 -22.70 -19.97 15.45
N GLY A 89 -23.85 -19.32 15.41
CA GLY A 89 -24.83 -19.34 16.50
C GLY A 89 -24.39 -18.57 17.76
N GLN A 90 -23.24 -17.89 17.72
CA GLN A 90 -22.69 -17.11 18.82
C GLN A 90 -22.87 -15.62 18.57
N SER A 91 -22.96 -14.81 19.63
CA SER A 91 -22.81 -13.37 19.48
C SER A 91 -21.40 -13.03 18.99
N LEU A 92 -21.24 -11.89 18.29
CA LEU A 92 -19.90 -11.47 17.85
C LEU A 92 -18.92 -11.32 19.02
N ARG A 93 -19.41 -10.89 20.19
CA ARG A 93 -18.62 -10.80 21.42
C ARG A 93 -18.07 -12.16 21.86
N GLU A 94 -18.92 -13.18 21.93
CA GLU A 94 -18.52 -14.54 22.30
C GLU A 94 -17.58 -15.14 21.25
N PHE A 95 -17.94 -15.02 19.97
CA PHE A 95 -17.12 -15.54 18.87
C PHE A 95 -15.72 -14.93 18.88
N ALA A 96 -15.63 -13.60 18.98
CA ALA A 96 -14.33 -12.92 19.03
C ALA A 96 -13.52 -13.31 20.27
N ARG A 97 -14.17 -13.50 21.44
CA ARG A 97 -13.49 -13.97 22.65
C ARG A 97 -12.96 -15.39 22.51
N ASN A 98 -13.75 -16.29 21.94
CA ASN A 98 -13.42 -17.72 21.84
C ASN A 98 -12.37 -18.01 20.76
N GLU A 99 -12.46 -17.33 19.62
CA GLU A 99 -11.63 -17.64 18.45
C GLU A 99 -10.38 -16.76 18.34
N ILE A 100 -10.41 -15.54 18.88
CA ILE A 100 -9.33 -14.55 18.69
C ILE A 100 -8.75 -14.07 20.02
N TYR A 101 -9.53 -13.36 20.84
CA TYR A 101 -8.99 -12.65 22.01
C TYR A 101 -8.46 -13.60 23.07
N GLY A 102 -9.23 -14.64 23.44
CA GLY A 102 -8.83 -15.65 24.41
C GLY A 102 -7.58 -16.42 23.96
N PRO A 103 -7.56 -17.00 22.75
CA PRO A 103 -6.38 -17.67 22.19
C PRO A 103 -5.12 -16.81 22.10
N LEU A 104 -5.25 -15.50 21.85
CA LEU A 104 -4.13 -14.56 21.84
C LEU A 104 -3.67 -14.12 23.24
N GLY A 105 -4.51 -14.28 24.26
CA GLY A 105 -4.26 -13.78 25.61
C GLY A 105 -4.59 -12.28 25.77
N MET A 106 -5.45 -11.73 24.91
CA MET A 106 -5.93 -10.35 24.98
C MET A 106 -6.93 -10.20 26.15
N ASN A 107 -6.40 -9.91 27.34
CA ASN A 107 -7.17 -9.94 28.59
C ASN A 107 -7.87 -8.63 28.93
N HIS A 108 -7.58 -7.56 28.19
CA HIS A 108 -8.21 -6.23 28.31
C HIS A 108 -8.92 -5.84 27.01
N THR A 109 -9.41 -6.84 26.26
CA THR A 109 -10.14 -6.64 25.00
C THR A 109 -11.52 -7.28 25.05
N ASP A 110 -12.55 -6.47 24.86
CA ASP A 110 -13.94 -6.92 24.89
C ASP A 110 -14.89 -5.96 24.17
N TYR A 111 -16.08 -6.46 23.83
CA TYR A 111 -17.24 -5.61 23.56
C TYR A 111 -17.96 -5.30 24.87
N LEU A 112 -18.42 -4.06 25.04
CA LEU A 112 -19.20 -3.67 26.20
C LEU A 112 -20.64 -3.36 25.80
N PRO A 113 -21.57 -4.33 25.93
CA PRO A 113 -22.95 -4.11 25.57
C PRO A 113 -23.57 -3.02 26.43
N CYS A 114 -24.50 -2.26 25.85
CA CYS A 114 -25.12 -1.11 26.49
C CYS A 114 -26.55 -0.86 26.01
N ARG A 115 -27.31 -0.14 26.82
CA ARG A 115 -28.69 0.29 26.55
C ARG A 115 -28.99 1.63 27.21
N LEU A 116 -30.09 2.25 26.80
CA LEU A 116 -30.70 3.35 27.58
C LEU A 116 -31.46 2.77 28.76
N ASN A 117 -31.21 3.29 29.96
CA ASN A 117 -32.05 3.03 31.11
C ASN A 117 -33.31 3.91 31.09
N GLU A 118 -34.21 3.67 32.05
CA GLU A 118 -35.49 4.41 32.18
C GLU A 118 -35.31 5.92 32.37
N LYS A 119 -34.14 6.35 32.86
CA LYS A 119 -33.78 7.76 33.08
C LYS A 119 -33.13 8.40 31.85
N GLY A 120 -33.01 7.68 30.73
CA GLY A 120 -32.41 8.18 29.50
C GLY A 120 -30.88 8.27 29.53
N PHE A 121 -30.21 7.53 30.41
CA PHE A 121 -28.74 7.40 30.44
C PHE A 121 -28.31 6.09 29.79
N TRP A 122 -27.19 6.14 29.08
CA TRP A 122 -26.55 4.93 28.57
C TRP A 122 -25.87 4.20 29.73
N VAL A 123 -26.18 2.92 29.90
CA VAL A 123 -25.55 2.05 30.88
C VAL A 123 -25.04 0.81 30.19
N ASN A 124 -23.92 0.26 30.67
CA ASN A 124 -23.50 -1.07 30.24
C ASN A 124 -24.42 -2.12 30.86
N THR A 125 -24.64 -3.21 30.13
CA THR A 125 -25.51 -4.32 30.56
C THR A 125 -24.73 -5.56 30.96
N ASP A 126 -23.41 -5.53 30.84
CA ASP A 126 -22.55 -6.63 31.20
C ASP A 126 -21.15 -6.12 31.59
N VAL A 127 -20.44 -6.99 32.30
CA VAL A 127 -19.10 -6.74 32.83
C VAL A 127 -18.03 -7.05 31.78
N ALA A 128 -16.95 -6.28 31.79
CA ALA A 128 -15.80 -6.50 30.92
C ALA A 128 -15.03 -7.78 31.30
N CYS A 129 -14.30 -8.35 30.34
CA CYS A 129 -13.46 -9.52 30.60
C CYS A 129 -12.33 -9.27 31.62
N TRP A 130 -11.87 -8.03 31.77
CA TRP A 130 -10.86 -7.63 32.78
C TRP A 130 -11.46 -7.28 34.15
N ALA A 131 -12.78 -7.27 34.31
CA ALA A 131 -13.39 -7.06 35.61
C ALA A 131 -12.96 -8.15 36.62
N THR A 132 -12.86 -7.80 37.90
CA THR A 132 -12.52 -8.77 38.95
C THR A 132 -13.62 -9.81 39.11
N GLU A 133 -13.27 -10.98 39.64
CA GLU A 133 -14.26 -12.04 39.91
C GLU A 133 -15.35 -11.59 40.90
N SER A 134 -14.99 -10.75 41.87
CA SER A 134 -15.93 -10.09 42.78
C SER A 134 -16.92 -9.18 42.05
N GLU A 135 -16.44 -8.35 41.12
CA GLU A 135 -17.31 -7.48 40.31
C GLU A 135 -18.24 -8.29 39.42
N ARG A 136 -17.70 -9.32 38.74
CA ARG A 136 -18.50 -10.22 37.90
C ARG A 136 -19.65 -10.83 38.68
N LYS A 137 -19.39 -11.36 39.88
CA LYS A 137 -20.43 -11.96 40.73
C LYS A 137 -21.44 -10.92 41.21
N ALA A 138 -20.98 -9.74 41.62
CA ALA A 138 -21.84 -8.71 42.19
C ALA A 138 -22.78 -8.05 41.16
N LEU A 139 -22.31 -7.90 39.92
CA LEU A 139 -22.96 -7.13 38.86
C LEU A 139 -23.64 -8.00 37.78
N LYS A 140 -23.54 -9.34 37.88
CA LYS A 140 -24.16 -10.26 36.92
C LYS A 140 -25.66 -9.97 36.74
N GLY A 141 -26.06 -9.74 35.49
CA GLY A 141 -27.46 -9.52 35.11
C GLY A 141 -28.04 -8.18 35.56
N LYS A 142 -27.21 -7.23 35.99
CA LYS A 142 -27.61 -5.88 36.40
C LYS A 142 -27.05 -4.84 35.43
N ASP A 143 -27.72 -3.69 35.35
CA ASP A 143 -27.10 -2.51 34.74
C ASP A 143 -25.85 -2.12 35.53
N ILE A 144 -24.76 -1.86 34.82
CA ILE A 144 -23.47 -1.55 35.41
C ILE A 144 -23.49 -0.10 35.92
N PRO A 145 -23.16 0.14 37.20
CA PRO A 145 -22.98 1.48 37.73
C PRO A 145 -21.90 2.25 36.94
N LEU A 146 -22.14 3.53 36.65
CA LEU A 146 -21.21 4.36 35.86
C LEU A 146 -19.84 4.57 36.54
N ASP A 147 -19.74 4.27 37.84
CA ASP A 147 -18.54 4.36 38.66
C ASP A 147 -17.89 2.99 38.94
N ALA A 148 -18.34 1.92 38.29
CA ALA A 148 -17.75 0.59 38.39
C ALA A 148 -16.23 0.62 38.14
N THR A 149 -15.46 -0.12 38.93
CA THR A 149 -14.01 0.05 38.97
C THR A 149 -13.35 -0.31 37.64
N PHE A 150 -13.77 -1.39 36.99
CA PHE A 150 -13.24 -1.77 35.67
C PHE A 150 -13.49 -0.74 34.55
N LEU A 151 -14.46 0.17 34.71
CA LEU A 151 -14.71 1.26 33.75
C LEU A 151 -13.67 2.39 33.87
N LYS A 152 -12.97 2.51 35.01
CA LYS A 152 -11.93 3.53 35.23
C LYS A 152 -10.70 3.31 34.36
N GLU A 153 -10.55 2.12 33.79
CA GLU A 153 -9.50 1.79 32.82
C GLU A 153 -9.83 2.26 31.40
N ILE A 154 -11.05 2.76 31.16
CA ILE A 154 -11.52 3.19 29.85
C ILE A 154 -11.46 4.71 29.75
N ALA A 155 -10.86 5.22 28.67
CA ALA A 155 -10.86 6.64 28.38
C ALA A 155 -12.28 7.12 28.00
N PRO A 156 -12.82 8.17 28.65
CA PRO A 156 -14.13 8.73 28.32
C PRO A 156 -14.13 9.42 26.95
N THR A 157 -15.24 9.37 26.22
CA THR A 157 -15.41 10.00 24.89
C THR A 157 -16.27 11.27 24.97
N GLU A 158 -17.28 11.42 24.12
CA GLU A 158 -18.09 12.62 23.94
C GLU A 158 -19.13 12.79 25.06
N ARG A 159 -19.29 14.03 25.53
CA ARG A 159 -20.41 14.46 26.38
C ARG A 159 -21.71 14.51 25.58
N GLN A 160 -22.69 13.74 26.02
CA GLN A 160 -24.03 13.67 25.45
C GLN A 160 -24.90 14.85 25.90
N LYS A 161 -26.01 15.08 25.18
CA LYS A 161 -26.98 16.17 25.46
C LYS A 161 -27.58 16.13 26.87
N ASN A 162 -27.74 14.95 27.45
CA ASN A 162 -28.22 14.75 28.82
C ASN A 162 -27.13 15.01 29.89
N GLY A 163 -25.95 15.46 29.47
CA GLY A 163 -24.81 15.75 30.35
C GLY A 163 -23.94 14.54 30.68
N GLN A 164 -24.31 13.33 30.26
CA GLN A 164 -23.50 12.14 30.45
C GLN A 164 -22.24 12.20 29.59
N VAL A 165 -21.08 11.91 30.16
CA VAL A 165 -19.87 11.61 29.38
C VAL A 165 -19.84 10.11 29.15
N LEU A 166 -19.77 9.68 27.90
CA LEU A 166 -19.73 8.24 27.59
C LEU A 166 -18.41 7.63 28.05
N CYS A 167 -18.49 6.54 28.83
CA CYS A 167 -17.33 5.80 29.31
C CYS A 167 -17.71 4.31 29.41
N GLY A 168 -17.09 3.48 28.57
CA GLY A 168 -17.48 2.07 28.40
C GLY A 168 -18.69 1.85 27.48
N GLN A 169 -19.31 2.91 26.95
CA GLN A 169 -20.34 2.81 25.91
C GLN A 169 -19.75 3.26 24.57
N VAL A 170 -19.98 2.48 23.51
CA VAL A 170 -19.42 2.76 22.18
C VAL A 170 -19.85 4.15 21.68
N HIS A 171 -18.91 4.90 21.10
CA HIS A 171 -19.17 6.25 20.60
C HIS A 171 -20.15 6.27 19.41
N ASP A 172 -19.96 5.36 18.46
CA ASP A 172 -20.76 5.25 17.23
C ASP A 172 -22.26 5.05 17.54
N PRO A 173 -23.14 5.98 17.10
CA PRO A 173 -24.57 5.89 17.40
C PRO A 173 -25.25 4.66 16.80
N LEU A 174 -24.80 4.18 15.63
CA LEU A 174 -25.40 2.99 15.00
C LEU A 174 -25.10 1.73 15.83
N ALA A 175 -23.84 1.54 16.23
CA ALA A 175 -23.43 0.46 17.12
C ALA A 175 -24.13 0.54 18.49
N ARG A 176 -24.22 1.74 19.07
CA ARG A 176 -24.83 1.95 20.40
C ARG A 176 -26.34 1.72 20.38
N MET A 177 -27.05 2.32 19.42
CA MET A 177 -28.51 2.33 19.40
C MET A 177 -29.13 1.10 18.74
N CYS A 178 -28.52 0.60 17.66
CA CYS A 178 -29.11 -0.51 16.91
C CYS A 178 -28.57 -1.87 17.35
N ASN A 179 -27.27 -1.95 17.67
CA ASN A 179 -26.59 -3.20 18.00
C ASN A 179 -26.21 -3.33 19.49
N LEU A 180 -26.73 -2.44 20.34
CA LEU A 180 -26.57 -2.49 21.79
C LEU A 180 -25.10 -2.59 22.23
N GLY A 181 -24.18 -1.95 21.51
CA GLY A 181 -22.74 -1.93 21.82
C GLY A 181 -21.92 -3.07 21.22
N ILE A 182 -22.54 -4.13 20.67
CA ILE A 182 -21.83 -5.24 20.02
C ILE A 182 -21.98 -5.11 18.51
N SER A 183 -21.05 -4.42 17.84
CA SER A 183 -21.17 -4.11 16.41
C SER A 183 -19.91 -4.45 15.60
N GLY A 184 -20.08 -4.94 14.38
CA GLY A 184 -18.95 -5.27 13.49
C GLY A 184 -18.16 -4.04 13.05
N ASN A 185 -18.79 -2.87 13.00
CA ASN A 185 -18.13 -1.61 12.62
C ASN A 185 -17.46 -0.87 13.79
N ALA A 186 -17.85 -1.15 15.05
CA ALA A 186 -17.38 -0.44 16.24
C ALA A 186 -17.78 -1.17 17.54
N GLY A 187 -17.16 -0.81 18.67
CA GLY A 187 -17.61 -1.23 20.01
C GLY A 187 -16.64 -2.12 20.78
N VAL A 188 -15.47 -2.41 20.20
CA VAL A 188 -14.37 -3.04 20.92
C VAL A 188 -13.64 -1.99 21.76
N PHE A 189 -13.41 -2.31 23.03
CA PHE A 189 -12.51 -1.62 23.93
C PHE A 189 -11.28 -2.49 24.12
N THR A 190 -10.08 -1.89 24.12
CA THR A 190 -8.80 -2.61 24.13
C THR A 190 -7.67 -1.72 24.67
N THR A 191 -6.51 -2.32 24.92
CA THR A 191 -5.26 -1.64 25.29
C THR A 191 -4.24 -1.75 24.17
N ALA A 192 -3.21 -0.89 24.20
CA ALA A 192 -2.11 -1.00 23.24
C ALA A 192 -1.38 -2.34 23.36
N ASP A 193 -1.23 -2.87 24.59
CA ASP A 193 -0.60 -4.16 24.86
C ASP A 193 -1.36 -5.32 24.20
N ASP A 194 -2.69 -5.37 24.34
CA ASP A 194 -3.49 -6.41 23.72
C ASP A 194 -3.44 -6.31 22.19
N VAL A 195 -3.53 -5.09 21.62
CA VAL A 195 -3.40 -4.89 20.17
C VAL A 195 -2.00 -5.29 19.68
N ALA A 196 -0.95 -5.12 20.48
CA ALA A 196 0.39 -5.57 20.12
C ALA A 196 0.46 -7.09 19.95
N LEU A 197 -0.32 -7.87 20.71
CA LEU A 197 -0.45 -9.33 20.51
C LEU A 197 -1.08 -9.67 19.15
N LEU A 198 -2.10 -8.91 18.74
CA LEU A 198 -2.70 -9.04 17.42
C LEU A 198 -1.69 -8.70 16.30
N CYS A 199 -0.96 -7.59 16.44
CA CYS A 199 0.10 -7.19 15.50
C CYS A 199 1.17 -8.28 15.38
N ALA A 200 1.67 -8.78 16.50
CA ALA A 200 2.70 -9.81 16.52
C ALA A 200 2.21 -11.12 15.87
N MET A 201 0.96 -11.52 16.13
CA MET A 201 0.36 -12.67 15.45
C MET A 201 0.30 -12.49 13.93
N LEU A 202 -0.07 -11.30 13.44
CA LEU A 202 -0.14 -11.01 12.00
C LEU A 202 1.23 -10.93 11.34
N GLN A 203 2.23 -10.32 12.00
CA GLN A 203 3.61 -10.30 11.51
C GLN A 203 4.21 -11.70 11.48
N ASN A 204 3.89 -12.55 12.46
CA ASN A 204 4.34 -13.94 12.55
C ASN A 204 3.40 -14.93 11.84
N GLU A 205 2.89 -14.54 10.66
CA GLU A 205 2.10 -15.39 9.75
C GLU A 205 0.92 -16.14 10.40
N GLY A 206 0.29 -15.52 11.39
CA GLY A 206 -0.90 -16.05 12.03
C GLY A 206 -0.64 -16.83 13.31
N LYS A 207 0.62 -16.87 13.79
CA LYS A 207 1.05 -17.68 14.93
C LYS A 207 1.46 -16.80 16.11
N TRP A 208 1.01 -17.18 17.31
CA TRP A 208 1.41 -16.53 18.55
C TRP A 208 1.61 -17.57 19.66
N ASN A 209 2.67 -17.41 20.45
CA ASN A 209 3.00 -18.28 21.60
C ASN A 209 2.86 -19.80 21.31
N GLY A 210 3.40 -20.24 20.16
CA GLY A 210 3.34 -21.64 19.74
C GLY A 210 2.02 -22.11 19.11
N ARG A 211 0.96 -21.30 19.14
CA ARG A 211 -0.37 -21.63 18.59
C ARG A 211 -0.63 -20.93 17.26
N GLN A 212 -1.15 -21.68 16.28
CA GLN A 212 -1.67 -21.10 15.04
C GLN A 212 -3.09 -20.57 15.29
N ILE A 213 -3.30 -19.26 15.11
CA ILE A 213 -4.60 -18.60 15.25
C ILE A 213 -5.26 -18.43 13.88
N LEU A 214 -4.51 -17.90 12.90
CA LEU A 214 -4.92 -17.79 11.50
C LEU A 214 -3.92 -18.55 10.64
N SER A 215 -4.33 -19.15 9.51
CA SER A 215 -3.34 -19.80 8.63
C SER A 215 -2.42 -18.76 7.98
N PRO A 216 -1.16 -19.10 7.62
CA PRO A 216 -0.29 -18.19 6.88
C PRO A 216 -0.90 -17.67 5.57
N LEU A 217 -1.70 -18.51 4.88
CA LEU A 217 -2.40 -18.10 3.66
C LEU A 217 -3.55 -17.12 3.95
N THR A 218 -4.22 -17.26 5.10
CA THR A 218 -5.22 -16.29 5.55
C THR A 218 -4.57 -14.95 5.81
N VAL A 219 -3.47 -14.92 6.55
CA VAL A 219 -2.72 -13.69 6.81
C VAL A 219 -2.26 -13.07 5.50
N LYS A 220 -1.64 -13.85 4.59
CA LYS A 220 -1.26 -13.38 3.25
C LYS A 220 -2.44 -12.76 2.50
N ALA A 221 -3.61 -13.39 2.51
CA ALA A 221 -4.81 -12.87 1.85
C ALA A 221 -5.28 -11.54 2.50
N MET A 222 -5.20 -11.41 3.82
CA MET A 222 -5.54 -10.17 4.54
C MET A 222 -4.63 -9.00 4.17
N ARG A 223 -3.42 -9.23 3.66
CA ARG A 223 -2.47 -8.17 3.25
C ARG A 223 -2.32 -8.03 1.72
N THR A 224 -3.08 -8.80 0.95
CA THR A 224 -3.02 -8.78 -0.52
C THR A 224 -4.25 -8.09 -1.06
N VAL A 225 -4.08 -7.02 -1.83
CA VAL A 225 -5.18 -6.37 -2.55
C VAL A 225 -5.68 -7.36 -3.63
N PRO A 226 -6.99 -7.69 -3.67
CA PRO A 226 -7.53 -8.56 -4.70
C PRO A 226 -7.22 -8.02 -6.10
N ARG A 227 -6.79 -8.88 -7.03
CA ARG A 227 -6.36 -8.45 -8.37
C ARG A 227 -7.43 -7.67 -9.13
N GLU A 228 -8.69 -8.08 -8.98
CA GLU A 228 -9.86 -7.45 -9.59
C GLU A 228 -10.11 -6.04 -9.04
N GLU A 229 -9.61 -5.74 -7.84
CA GLU A 229 -9.80 -4.48 -7.11
C GLU A 229 -8.48 -3.74 -6.87
N ALA A 230 -7.43 -4.05 -7.66
CA ALA A 230 -6.09 -3.53 -7.46
C ALA A 230 -6.03 -1.98 -7.45
N ALA A 231 -6.94 -1.33 -8.19
CA ALA A 231 -7.06 0.13 -8.24
C ALA A 231 -7.67 0.74 -6.96
N LEU A 232 -8.38 -0.04 -6.14
CA LEU A 232 -9.08 0.44 -4.95
C LEU A 232 -8.21 0.47 -3.70
N GLY A 233 -7.17 -0.38 -3.62
CA GLY A 233 -6.16 -0.31 -2.54
C GLY A 233 -6.59 -0.79 -1.15
N ARG A 234 -7.68 -1.56 -1.06
CA ARG A 234 -8.14 -2.23 0.17
C ARG A 234 -7.92 -3.73 0.09
N THR A 235 -7.65 -4.34 1.23
CA THR A 235 -7.52 -5.79 1.37
C THR A 235 -8.69 -6.34 2.19
N LEU A 236 -8.63 -7.62 2.58
CA LEU A 236 -9.64 -8.21 3.46
C LEU A 236 -9.51 -7.63 4.88
N GLY A 237 -10.11 -6.46 5.09
CA GLY A 237 -10.18 -5.76 6.38
C GLY A 237 -9.18 -4.63 6.60
N TRP A 238 -8.21 -4.41 5.71
CA TRP A 238 -7.18 -3.37 5.87
C TRP A 238 -7.13 -2.37 4.73
N ASP A 239 -6.58 -1.19 5.04
CA ASP A 239 -6.21 -0.17 4.06
C ASP A 239 -4.73 -0.26 3.71
N CYS A 240 -4.38 -0.24 2.43
CA CYS A 240 -2.98 -0.14 2.02
C CYS A 240 -2.66 1.27 1.53
N PHE A 241 -3.51 1.86 0.67
CA PHE A 241 -3.20 3.13 0.02
C PHE A 241 -4.42 3.95 -0.43
N THR A 242 -5.61 3.77 0.18
CA THR A 242 -6.70 4.74 -0.04
C THR A 242 -6.36 6.08 0.64
N ALA A 243 -7.20 7.10 0.43
CA ALA A 243 -7.11 8.36 1.18
C ALA A 243 -7.19 8.19 2.72
N TYR A 244 -7.79 7.09 3.20
CA TYR A 244 -7.87 6.77 4.63
C TYR A 244 -6.58 6.17 5.21
N ALA A 245 -5.66 5.69 4.35
CA ALA A 245 -4.35 5.13 4.76
C ALA A 245 -3.30 6.20 5.09
N SER A 246 -3.65 7.49 5.10
CA SER A 246 -2.72 8.59 5.40
C SER A 246 -2.03 8.48 6.77
N ASN A 247 -2.58 7.68 7.69
CA ASN A 247 -1.94 7.36 8.97
C ASN A 247 -0.65 6.54 8.84
N ASN A 248 -0.37 5.93 7.68
CA ASN A 248 0.89 5.22 7.43
C ASN A 248 2.11 6.14 7.53
N GLY A 249 1.93 7.44 7.26
CA GLY A 249 3.04 8.35 7.05
C GLY A 249 3.74 8.08 5.70
N ASP A 250 4.99 8.52 5.61
CA ASP A 250 5.76 8.60 4.37
C ASP A 250 7.00 7.68 4.38
N LEU A 251 7.37 7.14 5.55
CA LEU A 251 8.64 6.44 5.76
C LEU A 251 8.53 4.91 5.80
N LEU A 252 7.33 4.35 5.98
CA LEU A 252 7.10 2.91 6.04
C LEU A 252 7.06 2.30 4.63
N SER A 253 7.21 0.98 4.53
CA SER A 253 7.32 0.27 3.25
C SER A 253 6.02 0.33 2.41
N PRO A 254 6.09 0.10 1.09
CA PRO A 254 4.89 -0.03 0.24
C PRO A 254 3.97 -1.20 0.61
N SER A 255 4.46 -2.20 1.36
CA SER A 255 3.66 -3.32 1.85
C SER A 255 2.89 -3.02 3.13
N THR A 256 2.98 -1.79 3.64
CA THR A 256 2.28 -1.35 4.85
C THR A 256 0.76 -1.40 4.68
N TYR A 257 0.09 -1.85 5.73
CA TYR A 257 -1.36 -1.84 5.80
C TYR A 257 -1.84 -1.36 7.17
N SER A 258 -3.03 -0.77 7.23
CA SER A 258 -3.48 -0.05 8.40
C SER A 258 -5.00 0.08 8.50
N HIS A 259 -5.45 0.59 9.65
CA HIS A 259 -6.84 1.00 9.85
C HIS A 259 -6.91 2.15 10.87
N THR A 260 -7.90 3.03 10.71
CA THR A 260 -8.16 4.14 11.64
C THR A 260 -9.48 3.93 12.39
N GLY A 261 -9.64 4.60 13.53
CA GLY A 261 -10.88 4.64 14.31
C GLY A 261 -11.36 6.07 14.53
N TYR A 262 -12.67 6.29 14.56
CA TYR A 262 -13.26 7.64 14.58
C TYR A 262 -12.79 8.50 15.77
N THR A 263 -12.65 7.89 16.95
CA THR A 263 -12.23 8.60 18.17
C THR A 263 -10.80 9.11 18.14
N GLY A 264 -10.00 8.72 17.14
CA GLY A 264 -8.62 9.14 16.98
C GLY A 264 -7.62 7.99 16.95
N THR A 265 -8.07 6.77 17.21
CA THR A 265 -7.21 5.59 17.22
C THR A 265 -6.69 5.21 15.83
N SER A 266 -5.55 4.52 15.77
CA SER A 266 -5.04 3.90 14.54
C SER A 266 -4.09 2.75 14.84
N ILE A 267 -4.02 1.81 13.90
CA ILE A 267 -3.07 0.72 13.85
C ILE A 267 -2.42 0.72 12.48
N VAL A 268 -1.09 0.60 12.43
CA VAL A 268 -0.29 0.49 11.21
C VAL A 268 0.65 -0.69 11.37
N ILE A 269 0.77 -1.53 10.35
CA ILE A 269 1.69 -2.69 10.34
C ILE A 269 2.49 -2.64 9.05
N ASP A 270 3.81 -2.56 9.19
CA ASP A 270 4.79 -2.67 8.11
C ASP A 270 5.50 -4.02 8.22
N PRO A 271 5.11 -5.01 7.39
CA PRO A 271 5.68 -6.35 7.46
C PRO A 271 7.10 -6.45 6.91
N GLU A 272 7.57 -5.50 6.10
CA GLU A 272 8.93 -5.55 5.54
C GLU A 272 9.97 -5.13 6.58
N ASN A 273 9.63 -4.15 7.40
CA ASN A 273 10.51 -3.60 8.42
C ASN A 273 10.26 -4.15 9.83
N ASP A 274 9.30 -5.08 9.97
CA ASP A 274 8.86 -5.65 11.25
C ASP A 274 8.40 -4.57 12.25
N ILE A 275 7.69 -3.55 11.75
CA ILE A 275 7.21 -2.41 12.55
C ILE A 275 5.69 -2.49 12.70
N SER A 276 5.21 -2.26 13.91
CA SER A 276 3.80 -2.01 14.20
C SER A 276 3.64 -0.74 15.02
N VAL A 277 2.74 0.15 14.60
CA VAL A 277 2.44 1.41 15.29
C VAL A 277 1.00 1.37 15.78
N ILE A 278 0.82 1.50 17.10
CA ILE A 278 -0.49 1.50 17.75
C ILE A 278 -0.66 2.84 18.45
N LEU A 279 -1.68 3.60 18.05
CA LEU A 279 -2.03 4.88 18.66
C LEU A 279 -3.46 4.80 19.16
N LEU A 280 -3.65 4.78 20.48
CA LEU A 280 -4.97 4.81 21.12
C LEU A 280 -5.16 6.15 21.84
N ILE A 281 -5.91 7.06 21.21
CA ILE A 281 -6.19 8.40 21.72
C ILE A 281 -7.69 8.72 21.62
N ASN A 282 -8.11 9.82 22.23
CA ASN A 282 -9.49 10.27 22.23
C ASN A 282 -9.61 11.76 21.88
N ALA A 283 -9.87 12.04 20.61
CA ALA A 283 -9.98 13.38 20.04
C ALA A 283 -11.41 13.94 20.09
N VAL A 284 -12.38 13.14 20.58
CA VAL A 284 -13.79 13.53 20.70
C VAL A 284 -14.18 13.86 22.14
N HIS A 285 -13.22 13.81 23.07
CA HIS A 285 -13.43 14.12 24.46
C HIS A 285 -13.12 15.59 24.80
N PRO A 286 -13.97 16.28 25.58
CA PRO A 286 -15.37 15.95 25.83
C PRO A 286 -16.29 16.34 24.66
N GLU A 287 -15.77 17.02 23.66
CA GLU A 287 -16.50 17.53 22.50
C GLU A 287 -15.91 16.97 21.20
N ASP A 288 -16.77 16.53 20.27
CA ASP A 288 -16.38 16.00 18.96
C ASP A 288 -15.95 17.14 18.01
N LYS A 289 -14.74 17.67 18.24
CA LYS A 289 -14.13 18.76 17.46
C LYS A 289 -12.67 18.50 17.06
N GLY A 290 -12.05 17.44 17.58
CA GLY A 290 -10.64 17.15 17.33
C GLY A 290 -10.38 16.57 15.95
N ASN A 291 -9.24 16.94 15.35
CA ASN A 291 -8.73 16.32 14.12
C ASN A 291 -7.31 15.80 14.36
N VAL A 292 -7.12 14.51 14.14
CA VAL A 292 -5.84 13.81 14.41
C VAL A 292 -5.25 13.15 13.17
N VAL A 293 -5.76 13.44 11.98
CA VAL A 293 -5.26 12.85 10.72
C VAL A 293 -3.75 13.08 10.58
N ARG A 294 -3.31 14.33 10.75
CA ARG A 294 -1.88 14.69 10.73
C ARG A 294 -1.09 14.10 11.90
N LEU A 295 -1.69 14.01 13.09
CA LEU A 295 -0.99 13.47 14.25
C LEU A 295 -0.61 12.01 14.03
N ARG A 296 -1.51 11.20 13.46
CA ARG A 296 -1.25 9.78 13.16
C ARG A 296 -0.07 9.60 12.23
N SER A 297 -0.01 10.35 11.13
CA SER A 297 1.09 10.26 10.18
C SER A 297 2.43 10.70 10.79
N LEU A 298 2.43 11.76 11.61
CA LEU A 298 3.61 12.22 12.32
C LEU A 298 4.12 11.17 13.33
N VAL A 299 3.22 10.50 14.05
CA VAL A 299 3.59 9.41 14.97
C VAL A 299 4.19 8.25 14.20
N SER A 300 3.57 7.80 13.10
CA SER A 300 4.12 6.72 12.27
C SER A 300 5.50 7.06 11.70
N ASN A 301 5.69 8.28 11.20
CA ASN A 301 6.99 8.75 10.72
C ASN A 301 8.02 8.82 11.84
N ALA A 302 7.66 9.30 13.04
CA ALA A 302 8.58 9.36 14.18
C ALA A 302 9.02 7.96 14.61
N VAL A 303 8.09 7.00 14.66
CA VAL A 303 8.42 5.60 14.98
C VAL A 303 9.30 4.99 13.90
N ALA A 304 8.91 5.12 12.62
CA ALA A 304 9.69 4.63 11.49
C ALA A 304 11.12 5.20 11.51
N ALA A 305 11.29 6.51 11.64
CA ALA A 305 12.60 7.15 11.70
C ALA A 305 13.46 6.71 12.91
N SER A 306 12.83 6.27 14.00
CA SER A 306 13.53 5.79 15.20
C SER A 306 14.01 4.33 15.09
N ILE A 307 13.34 3.52 14.26
CA ILE A 307 13.59 2.07 14.14
C ILE A 307 14.35 1.74 12.85
N LEU A 308 13.95 2.35 11.73
CA LEU A 308 14.56 2.13 10.43
C LEU A 308 16.01 2.61 10.48
N LYS A 309 16.94 1.66 10.52
CA LYS A 309 18.37 1.95 10.46
C LYS A 309 18.71 2.37 9.04
N THR A 310 19.32 3.53 8.88
CA THR A 310 19.89 3.98 7.60
C THR A 310 21.13 3.18 7.19
N ASP A 311 21.64 2.31 8.07
CA ASP A 311 22.91 1.60 7.91
C ASP A 311 22.72 0.08 7.88
N SER A 312 22.26 -0.44 6.73
CA SER A 312 22.62 -1.79 6.29
C SER A 312 22.48 -1.87 4.78
N SER A 313 23.55 -2.28 4.09
CA SER A 313 23.56 -2.49 2.63
C SER A 313 22.48 -3.44 2.10
N ASP A 314 21.80 -4.16 2.99
CA ASP A 314 20.76 -5.15 2.67
C ASP A 314 19.34 -4.56 2.58
N SER A 315 19.13 -3.30 2.99
CA SER A 315 17.84 -2.58 2.86
C SER A 315 17.82 -1.57 1.71
N LEU A 316 18.94 -1.41 1.01
CA LEU A 316 19.06 -0.47 -0.10
C LEU A 316 18.41 -1.05 -1.35
N LYS A 317 17.42 -0.33 -1.90
CA LYS A 317 16.71 -0.68 -3.15
C LYS A 317 17.68 -0.94 -4.32
N TYR A 318 18.82 -0.23 -4.33
CA TYR A 318 19.87 -0.35 -5.33
C TYR A 318 21.25 -0.64 -4.69
N THR A 319 22.24 -0.98 -5.51
CA THR A 319 23.59 -1.29 -5.03
C THR A 319 24.22 -0.12 -4.24
N SER A 320 25.14 -0.38 -3.32
CA SER A 320 25.85 0.70 -2.61
C SER A 320 26.58 1.67 -3.55
N HIS A 321 27.06 1.18 -4.71
CA HIS A 321 27.64 2.04 -5.75
C HIS A 321 26.63 3.03 -6.33
N TYR A 322 25.37 2.61 -6.48
CA TYR A 322 24.30 3.50 -6.94
C TYR A 322 24.19 4.73 -6.04
N TYR A 323 24.08 4.54 -4.73
CA TYR A 323 23.93 5.65 -3.80
C TYR A 323 25.19 6.52 -3.72
N LYS A 324 26.38 5.90 -3.79
CA LYS A 324 27.64 6.64 -3.85
C LYS A 324 27.69 7.54 -5.09
N ARG A 325 27.39 7.01 -6.28
CA ARG A 325 27.40 7.79 -7.52
C ARG A 325 26.28 8.82 -7.56
N PHE A 326 25.09 8.48 -7.05
CA PHE A 326 23.98 9.41 -6.88
C PHE A 326 24.37 10.64 -6.04
N ALA A 327 25.07 10.42 -4.92
CA ALA A 327 25.57 11.49 -4.06
C ALA A 327 26.60 12.37 -4.77
N THR A 328 27.53 11.78 -5.54
CA THR A 328 28.49 12.59 -6.32
C THR A 328 27.80 13.53 -7.31
N PHE A 329 26.65 13.16 -7.88
CA PHE A 329 25.90 14.05 -8.78
C PHE A 329 25.31 15.28 -8.07
N GLN A 330 25.10 15.21 -6.75
CA GLN A 330 24.64 16.36 -5.97
C GLN A 330 25.78 17.38 -5.72
N GLU A 331 27.03 16.92 -5.78
CA GLU A 331 28.22 17.77 -5.65
C GLU A 331 28.67 18.35 -7.01
N GLU A 332 28.29 17.70 -8.11
CA GLU A 332 28.54 18.18 -9.47
C GLU A 332 27.66 19.41 -9.82
N PRO A 333 28.07 20.27 -10.76
CA PRO A 333 27.24 21.38 -11.21
C PRO A 333 25.86 20.94 -11.68
N SER A 334 24.84 21.71 -11.29
CA SER A 334 23.45 21.48 -11.71
C SER A 334 23.29 21.42 -13.22
N ILE A 335 22.39 20.56 -13.68
CA ILE A 335 22.03 20.51 -15.10
C ILE A 335 21.37 21.82 -15.52
N THR A 336 21.75 22.31 -16.68
CA THR A 336 21.24 23.53 -17.30
C THR A 336 20.69 23.24 -18.70
N PRO A 337 19.93 24.17 -19.31
CA PRO A 337 19.38 23.96 -20.64
C PRO A 337 20.40 23.79 -21.76
N SER A 338 21.66 24.20 -21.58
CA SER A 338 22.71 23.97 -22.58
C SER A 338 23.28 22.55 -22.54
N ASN A 339 23.03 21.79 -21.47
CA ASN A 339 23.64 20.50 -21.26
C ASN A 339 23.05 19.40 -22.14
N VAL A 340 23.89 18.44 -22.48
CA VAL A 340 23.54 17.18 -23.12
C VAL A 340 23.85 16.05 -22.16
N VAL A 341 22.86 15.23 -21.81
CA VAL A 341 23.00 14.23 -20.74
C VAL A 341 23.14 12.84 -21.31
N MET A 342 24.23 12.16 -20.96
CA MET A 342 24.41 10.73 -21.18
C MET A 342 23.85 9.98 -19.98
N LEU A 343 22.68 9.35 -20.13
CA LEU A 343 21.91 8.70 -19.06
C LEU A 343 21.89 7.18 -19.25
N GLY A 344 22.18 6.41 -18.21
CA GLY A 344 22.15 4.95 -18.29
C GLY A 344 22.87 4.27 -17.14
N ASN A 345 23.41 3.09 -17.42
CA ASN A 345 24.02 2.22 -16.42
C ASN A 345 25.56 2.19 -16.49
N SER A 346 26.16 1.04 -16.16
CA SER A 346 27.61 0.82 -16.19
C SER A 346 28.25 1.13 -17.54
N LEU A 347 27.57 0.82 -18.65
CA LEU A 347 28.06 1.13 -19.99
C LEU A 347 28.21 2.64 -20.21
N THR A 348 27.30 3.43 -19.64
CA THR A 348 27.36 4.89 -19.68
C THR A 348 28.38 5.43 -18.69
N GLU A 349 28.44 4.91 -17.45
CA GLU A 349 29.43 5.35 -16.45
C GLU A 349 30.86 5.09 -16.92
N ASN A 350 31.15 3.86 -17.39
CA ASN A 350 32.47 3.45 -17.88
C ASN A 350 32.90 4.17 -19.17
N GLY A 351 31.98 4.90 -19.81
CA GLY A 351 32.33 5.86 -20.86
C GLY A 351 33.18 7.02 -20.35
N GLY A 352 33.27 7.25 -19.02
CA GLY A 352 34.13 8.27 -18.44
C GLY A 352 33.77 9.68 -18.92
N ASP A 353 34.74 10.42 -19.42
CA ASP A 353 34.56 11.77 -19.95
C ASP A 353 33.93 11.76 -21.35
N TRP A 354 32.59 11.72 -21.38
CA TRP A 354 31.83 11.82 -22.61
C TRP A 354 32.01 13.16 -23.33
N ALA A 355 32.32 14.25 -22.62
CA ALA A 355 32.58 15.54 -23.25
C ALA A 355 33.85 15.51 -24.10
N ALA A 356 34.93 14.93 -23.59
CA ALA A 356 36.16 14.71 -24.35
C ALA A 356 35.95 13.73 -25.51
N ARG A 357 35.26 12.60 -25.27
CA ARG A 357 35.02 11.57 -26.31
C ARG A 357 34.22 12.10 -27.49
N LEU A 358 33.25 12.96 -27.22
CA LEU A 358 32.33 13.48 -28.23
C LEU A 358 32.72 14.88 -28.73
N GLY A 359 33.71 15.54 -28.10
CA GLY A 359 34.18 16.86 -28.49
C GLY A 359 33.21 17.98 -28.13
N ASN A 360 32.39 17.81 -27.09
CA ASN A 360 31.39 18.80 -26.68
C ASN A 360 31.38 18.94 -25.15
N ARG A 361 31.84 20.10 -24.66
CA ARG A 361 31.96 20.43 -23.23
C ARG A 361 30.63 20.49 -22.47
N GLN A 362 29.52 20.59 -23.18
CA GLN A 362 28.18 20.61 -22.56
C GLN A 362 27.68 19.20 -22.19
N ILE A 363 28.39 18.15 -22.60
CA ILE A 363 28.00 16.77 -22.32
C ILE A 363 28.38 16.39 -20.90
N VAL A 364 27.43 15.83 -20.17
CA VAL A 364 27.63 15.33 -18.81
C VAL A 364 27.30 13.85 -18.71
N ASN A 365 28.08 13.13 -17.91
CA ASN A 365 27.86 11.73 -17.62
C ASN A 365 26.91 11.58 -16.42
N ARG A 366 25.80 10.88 -16.61
CA ARG A 366 24.83 10.51 -15.57
C ARG A 366 24.60 8.99 -15.56
N GLY A 367 25.60 8.21 -15.94
CA GLY A 367 25.61 6.75 -15.83
C GLY A 367 25.89 6.27 -14.40
N ILE A 368 25.25 5.18 -13.99
CA ILE A 368 25.52 4.49 -12.72
C ILE A 368 25.74 2.98 -12.94
N ILE A 369 26.85 2.42 -12.47
CA ILE A 369 27.12 0.98 -12.54
C ILE A 369 26.05 0.18 -11.79
N GLY A 370 25.51 -0.85 -12.46
CA GLY A 370 24.44 -1.68 -11.91
C GLY A 370 23.04 -1.08 -11.99
N ASP A 371 22.89 0.14 -12.52
CA ASP A 371 21.59 0.81 -12.60
C ASP A 371 20.60 0.09 -13.53
N GLU A 372 19.34 0.10 -13.15
CA GLU A 372 18.22 -0.50 -13.87
C GLU A 372 17.22 0.58 -14.29
N ILE A 373 16.18 0.21 -15.04
CA ILE A 373 15.25 1.22 -15.58
C ILE A 373 14.61 2.05 -14.46
N MET A 374 14.20 1.40 -13.36
CA MET A 374 13.58 2.11 -12.24
C MET A 374 14.57 2.90 -11.39
N GLY A 375 15.84 2.50 -11.34
CA GLY A 375 16.88 3.32 -10.72
C GLY A 375 17.09 4.62 -11.49
N VAL A 376 17.10 4.58 -12.82
CA VAL A 376 17.07 5.78 -13.65
C VAL A 376 15.81 6.62 -13.36
N TYR A 377 14.62 6.00 -13.34
CA TYR A 377 13.36 6.68 -13.06
C TYR A 377 13.40 7.46 -11.73
N ASP A 378 13.87 6.82 -10.65
CA ASP A 378 13.86 7.38 -9.30
C ASP A 378 14.75 8.62 -9.18
N ARG A 379 15.87 8.66 -9.91
CA ARG A 379 16.83 9.78 -9.89
C ARG A 379 16.64 10.83 -10.99
N LEU A 380 15.59 10.74 -11.80
CA LEU A 380 15.30 11.74 -12.85
C LEU A 380 15.17 13.17 -12.30
N HIS A 381 14.76 13.32 -11.03
CA HIS A 381 14.66 14.61 -10.36
C HIS A 381 16.00 15.37 -10.27
N GLN A 382 17.16 14.70 -10.39
CA GLN A 382 18.48 15.35 -10.46
C GLN A 382 18.77 15.98 -11.84
N ILE A 383 17.96 15.68 -12.86
CA ILE A 383 18.23 16.04 -14.26
C ILE A 383 17.12 16.92 -14.84
N LEU A 384 15.87 16.50 -14.71
CA LEU A 384 14.74 17.10 -15.42
C LEU A 384 14.44 18.57 -15.05
N PRO A 385 14.62 19.02 -13.79
CA PRO A 385 14.47 20.43 -13.46
C PRO A 385 15.42 21.35 -14.23
N GLY A 386 16.60 20.85 -14.61
CA GLY A 386 17.59 21.57 -15.42
C GLY A 386 17.22 21.72 -16.90
N ARG A 387 16.18 21.01 -17.36
CA ARG A 387 15.66 21.03 -18.74
C ARG A 387 16.76 20.91 -19.80
N PRO A 388 17.60 19.86 -19.78
CA PRO A 388 18.73 19.73 -20.69
C PRO A 388 18.29 19.77 -22.16
N ALA A 389 19.16 20.25 -23.05
CA ALA A 389 18.89 20.29 -24.49
C ALA A 389 18.58 18.89 -25.04
N LYS A 390 19.39 17.90 -24.65
CA LYS A 390 19.28 16.52 -25.13
C LYS A 390 19.53 15.51 -24.00
N ILE A 391 18.82 14.38 -24.04
CA ILE A 391 19.11 13.20 -23.21
C ILE A 391 19.35 12.01 -24.15
N PHE A 392 20.48 11.32 -23.97
CA PHE A 392 20.78 10.05 -24.60
C PHE A 392 20.61 8.95 -23.56
N LEU A 393 19.53 8.17 -23.65
CA LEU A 393 19.17 7.13 -22.69
C LEU A 393 19.50 5.73 -23.26
N MET A 394 20.36 4.99 -22.56
CA MET A 394 20.60 3.56 -22.82
C MET A 394 20.54 2.78 -21.51
N ILE A 395 19.51 1.94 -21.35
CA ILE A 395 19.23 1.20 -20.10
C ILE A 395 18.45 -0.09 -20.43
N GLY A 396 18.41 -1.06 -19.50
CA GLY A 396 17.62 -2.29 -19.65
C GLY A 396 18.40 -3.60 -19.56
N ILE A 397 19.73 -3.59 -19.72
CA ILE A 397 20.51 -4.85 -19.71
C ILE A 397 20.64 -5.46 -18.30
N ASN A 398 20.61 -4.64 -17.25
CA ASN A 398 20.62 -5.14 -15.87
C ASN A 398 19.25 -5.75 -15.52
N ASP A 399 18.16 -5.17 -16.01
CA ASP A 399 16.80 -5.72 -15.91
C ASP A 399 16.71 -7.10 -16.59
N VAL A 400 17.34 -7.26 -17.77
CA VAL A 400 17.52 -8.57 -18.43
C VAL A 400 18.32 -9.51 -17.54
N SER A 401 19.42 -9.04 -16.93
CA SER A 401 20.22 -9.85 -15.99
C SER A 401 19.45 -10.26 -14.72
N HIS A 402 18.37 -9.57 -14.37
CA HIS A 402 17.50 -9.87 -13.24
C HIS A 402 16.26 -10.70 -13.62
N ASP A 403 16.30 -11.36 -14.79
CA ASP A 403 15.25 -12.28 -15.27
C ASP A 403 13.89 -11.61 -15.49
N LEU A 404 13.86 -10.29 -15.70
CA LEU A 404 12.63 -9.60 -16.06
C LEU A 404 12.20 -9.92 -17.49
N THR A 405 10.88 -10.08 -17.65
CA THR A 405 10.27 -10.33 -18.96
C THR A 405 10.37 -9.10 -19.85
N THR A 406 10.34 -9.31 -21.16
CA THR A 406 10.31 -8.22 -22.14
C THR A 406 9.12 -7.28 -21.91
N ASP A 407 7.97 -7.77 -21.42
CA ASP A 407 6.82 -6.93 -21.05
C ASP A 407 7.09 -6.04 -19.84
N SER A 408 7.64 -6.60 -18.76
CA SER A 408 7.99 -5.84 -17.55
C SER A 408 8.99 -4.72 -17.86
N ILE A 409 10.05 -5.06 -18.62
CA ILE A 409 11.07 -4.11 -19.07
C ILE A 409 10.43 -2.97 -19.88
N MET A 410 9.52 -3.29 -20.80
CA MET A 410 8.86 -2.27 -21.62
C MET A 410 7.87 -1.41 -20.83
N GLY A 411 7.19 -1.97 -19.82
CA GLY A 411 6.33 -1.20 -18.91
C GLY A 411 7.12 -0.15 -18.13
N MET A 412 8.25 -0.54 -17.54
CA MET A 412 9.14 0.39 -16.81
C MET A 412 9.79 1.41 -17.74
N MET A 413 10.20 1.00 -18.94
CA MET A 413 10.75 1.91 -19.95
C MET A 413 9.71 2.96 -20.35
N LYS A 414 8.45 2.54 -20.59
CA LYS A 414 7.35 3.46 -20.90
C LYS A 414 7.14 4.49 -19.80
N LEU A 415 7.05 4.05 -18.54
CA LEU A 415 6.92 4.95 -17.38
C LEU A 415 8.05 5.98 -17.32
N THR A 416 9.28 5.54 -17.55
CA THR A 416 10.47 6.41 -17.54
C THR A 416 10.44 7.44 -18.66
N VAL A 417 10.11 7.02 -19.88
CA VAL A 417 10.02 7.93 -21.03
C VAL A 417 8.88 8.93 -20.89
N GLU A 418 7.70 8.48 -20.45
CA GLU A 418 6.54 9.35 -20.21
C GLU A 418 6.84 10.41 -19.16
N ARG A 419 7.54 10.04 -18.07
CA ARG A 419 7.98 10.98 -17.04
C ARG A 419 8.93 12.05 -17.60
N ILE A 420 9.95 11.65 -18.37
CA ILE A 420 10.89 12.59 -19.01
C ILE A 420 10.13 13.57 -19.91
N ARG A 421 9.22 13.06 -20.75
CA ARG A 421 8.43 13.89 -21.69
C ARG A 421 7.49 14.84 -20.96
N LYS A 422 6.91 14.43 -19.84
CA LYS A 422 6.02 15.25 -19.02
C LYS A 422 6.76 16.36 -18.28
N GLU A 423 7.87 16.04 -17.62
CA GLU A 423 8.58 16.98 -16.75
C GLU A 423 9.58 17.88 -17.52
N SER A 424 10.07 17.43 -18.68
CA SER A 424 10.97 18.20 -19.56
C SER A 424 10.57 18.12 -21.04
N PRO A 425 9.43 18.71 -21.44
CA PRO A 425 8.87 18.56 -22.79
C PRO A 425 9.76 19.14 -23.91
N ALA A 426 10.59 20.12 -23.59
CA ALA A 426 11.52 20.76 -24.53
C ALA A 426 12.83 19.96 -24.75
N THR A 427 13.12 18.99 -23.88
CA THR A 427 14.31 18.14 -24.03
C THR A 427 14.14 17.18 -25.20
N THR A 428 15.13 17.14 -26.10
CA THR A 428 15.15 16.14 -27.16
C THR A 428 15.65 14.80 -26.59
N LEU A 429 14.78 13.80 -26.55
CA LEU A 429 15.11 12.48 -26.02
C LEU A 429 15.52 11.52 -27.15
N TYR A 430 16.69 10.90 -26.98
CA TYR A 430 17.23 9.84 -27.82
C TYR A 430 17.27 8.52 -27.03
N LEU A 431 16.39 7.59 -27.37
CA LEU A 431 16.46 6.22 -26.88
C LEU A 431 17.46 5.43 -27.71
N GLN A 432 18.37 4.72 -27.06
CA GLN A 432 19.38 3.90 -27.72
C GLN A 432 19.01 2.42 -27.58
N SER A 433 19.30 1.61 -28.60
CA SER A 433 19.19 0.16 -28.42
C SER A 433 20.16 -0.35 -27.36
N VAL A 434 19.68 -1.33 -26.58
CA VAL A 434 20.50 -2.13 -25.68
C VAL A 434 21.54 -2.87 -26.54
N LEU A 435 22.80 -2.84 -26.12
CA LEU A 435 23.91 -3.48 -26.84
C LEU A 435 23.82 -5.01 -26.75
N PRO A 436 24.36 -5.77 -27.73
CA PRO A 436 24.44 -7.23 -27.64
C PRO A 436 25.32 -7.68 -26.47
N ILE A 437 25.19 -8.94 -26.10
CA ILE A 437 26.06 -9.62 -25.11
C ILE A 437 26.81 -10.77 -25.75
N ASN A 438 27.90 -11.21 -25.13
CA ASN A 438 28.65 -12.40 -25.51
C ASN A 438 28.78 -13.35 -24.32
N GLU A 439 27.87 -14.31 -24.26
CA GLU A 439 27.80 -15.29 -23.18
C GLU A 439 29.03 -16.23 -23.12
N SER A 440 29.79 -16.36 -24.22
CA SER A 440 30.96 -17.25 -24.27
C SER A 440 32.12 -16.82 -23.36
N PHE A 441 32.10 -15.59 -22.82
CA PHE A 441 33.04 -15.15 -21.79
C PHE A 441 32.75 -15.81 -20.42
N GLY A 442 31.55 -16.34 -20.19
CA GLY A 442 31.19 -17.06 -18.97
C GLY A 442 31.20 -16.24 -17.66
N ARG A 443 31.46 -14.92 -17.72
CA ARG A 443 31.54 -14.06 -16.52
C ARG A 443 30.18 -13.84 -15.86
N TYR A 444 29.13 -13.62 -16.66
CA TYR A 444 27.80 -13.23 -16.18
C TYR A 444 26.81 -14.38 -16.28
N LYS A 445 26.80 -15.26 -15.26
CA LYS A 445 25.90 -16.44 -15.24
C LYS A 445 24.43 -16.09 -15.44
N ARG A 446 23.97 -14.97 -14.89
CA ARG A 446 22.59 -14.49 -15.02
C ARG A 446 22.21 -14.04 -16.44
N LEU A 447 23.16 -13.87 -17.35
CA LEU A 447 22.90 -13.51 -18.74
C LEU A 447 22.91 -14.73 -19.69
N THR A 448 23.14 -15.93 -19.17
CA THR A 448 23.13 -17.17 -19.95
C THR A 448 21.74 -17.40 -20.57
N GLY A 449 21.69 -17.69 -21.86
CA GLY A 449 20.48 -17.93 -22.64
C GLY A 449 19.72 -16.67 -23.07
N LYS A 450 20.25 -15.46 -22.82
CA LYS A 450 19.50 -14.20 -23.02
C LYS A 450 19.89 -13.39 -24.25
N THR A 451 20.87 -13.86 -25.04
CA THR A 451 21.34 -13.17 -26.26
C THR A 451 20.19 -12.79 -27.21
N ASN A 452 19.19 -13.67 -27.38
CA ASN A 452 18.08 -13.43 -28.31
C ASN A 452 16.94 -12.57 -27.74
N GLN A 453 16.94 -12.27 -26.44
CA GLN A 453 15.97 -11.36 -25.83
C GLN A 453 16.26 -9.90 -26.21
N ILE A 454 17.54 -9.56 -26.44
CA ILE A 454 17.98 -8.18 -26.70
C ILE A 454 17.41 -7.61 -28.01
N PRO A 455 17.44 -8.30 -29.16
CA PRO A 455 16.78 -7.83 -30.39
C PRO A 455 15.28 -7.58 -30.23
N GLU A 456 14.60 -8.42 -29.44
CA GLU A 456 13.16 -8.26 -29.17
C GLU A 456 12.88 -6.99 -28.38
N ILE A 457 13.63 -6.77 -27.29
CA ILE A 457 13.57 -5.53 -26.50
C ILE A 457 13.83 -4.32 -27.39
N ASN A 458 14.88 -4.35 -28.21
CA ASN A 458 15.24 -3.25 -29.10
C ASN A 458 14.14 -2.92 -30.13
N LYS A 459 13.46 -3.94 -30.67
CA LYS A 459 12.30 -3.74 -31.55
C LYS A 459 11.17 -3.00 -30.82
N ARG A 460 10.93 -3.32 -29.55
CA ARG A 460 9.88 -2.67 -28.74
C ARG A 460 10.27 -1.27 -28.27
N ILE A 461 11.55 -1.03 -27.93
CA ILE A 461 12.06 0.34 -27.65
C ILE A 461 11.87 1.22 -28.88
N LYS A 462 12.14 0.72 -30.09
CA LYS A 462 11.90 1.46 -31.34
C LYS A 462 10.42 1.79 -31.54
N SER A 463 9.51 0.87 -31.26
CA SER A 463 8.06 1.14 -31.31
C SER A 463 7.67 2.20 -30.29
N LEU A 464 8.10 2.04 -29.03
CA LEU A 464 7.84 2.99 -27.96
C LEU A 464 8.33 4.41 -28.31
N ALA A 465 9.53 4.53 -28.88
CA ALA A 465 10.06 5.81 -29.34
C ALA A 465 9.14 6.46 -30.37
N LYS A 466 8.65 5.69 -31.35
CA LYS A 466 7.70 6.17 -32.35
C LYS A 466 6.38 6.61 -31.70
N ASP A 467 5.83 5.79 -30.83
CA ASP A 467 4.52 6.03 -30.20
C ASP A 467 4.54 7.27 -29.28
N LEU A 468 5.67 7.56 -28.64
CA LEU A 468 5.86 8.71 -27.74
C LEU A 468 6.55 9.92 -28.40
N GLY A 469 6.78 9.88 -29.72
CA GLY A 469 7.42 10.98 -30.45
C GLY A 469 8.87 11.27 -30.03
N CYS A 470 9.62 10.24 -29.65
CA CYS A 470 11.04 10.30 -29.28
C CYS A 470 11.93 9.82 -30.43
N ASN A 471 13.22 10.18 -30.39
CA ASN A 471 14.19 9.66 -31.36
C ASN A 471 14.70 8.28 -30.92
N PHE A 472 15.00 7.42 -31.89
CA PHE A 472 15.62 6.11 -31.65
C PHE A 472 16.95 5.99 -32.41
N ILE A 473 18.01 5.61 -31.69
CA ILE A 473 19.34 5.35 -32.26
C ILE A 473 19.61 3.86 -32.16
N ASP A 474 19.69 3.20 -33.32
CA ASP A 474 19.98 1.77 -33.36
C ASP A 474 21.50 1.51 -33.36
N LEU A 475 22.04 1.25 -32.17
CA LEU A 475 23.44 0.90 -31.95
C LEU A 475 23.72 -0.59 -32.15
N PHE A 476 22.76 -1.46 -31.78
CA PHE A 476 22.92 -2.91 -31.70
C PHE A 476 23.68 -3.56 -32.88
N PRO A 477 23.36 -3.27 -34.16
CA PRO A 477 24.04 -3.88 -35.30
C PRO A 477 25.54 -3.54 -35.40
N HIS A 478 25.97 -2.41 -34.85
CA HIS A 478 27.36 -1.96 -34.89
C HIS A 478 28.29 -2.74 -33.95
N PHE A 479 27.71 -3.51 -33.02
CA PHE A 479 28.44 -4.25 -31.99
C PHE A 479 28.32 -5.77 -32.17
N CYS A 480 27.46 -6.25 -33.08
CA CYS A 480 27.23 -7.67 -33.31
C CYS A 480 28.35 -8.30 -34.16
N GLU A 481 28.69 -9.56 -33.90
CA GLU A 481 29.45 -10.39 -34.84
C GLU A 481 28.61 -10.60 -36.11
N LYS A 482 29.27 -10.61 -37.27
CA LYS A 482 28.60 -10.65 -38.58
C LYS A 482 27.67 -11.87 -38.68
N GLY A 483 26.38 -11.61 -38.89
CA GLY A 483 25.36 -12.66 -39.04
C GLY A 483 24.86 -13.25 -37.71
N SER A 484 25.15 -12.62 -36.57
CA SER A 484 24.72 -13.08 -35.24
C SER A 484 24.12 -11.94 -34.40
N ASN A 485 23.55 -12.30 -33.25
CA ASN A 485 23.12 -11.37 -32.20
C ASN A 485 24.17 -11.21 -31.07
N THR A 486 25.37 -11.74 -31.26
CA THR A 486 26.40 -11.84 -30.23
C THR A 486 27.35 -10.65 -30.29
N LEU A 487 27.74 -10.09 -29.14
CA LEU A 487 28.72 -8.99 -29.07
C LEU A 487 30.10 -9.44 -29.56
N GLN A 488 30.72 -8.65 -30.45
CA GLN A 488 32.08 -8.92 -30.94
C GLN A 488 33.07 -9.02 -29.79
N LYS A 489 33.80 -10.15 -29.69
CA LYS A 489 34.83 -10.36 -28.65
C LYS A 489 35.87 -9.24 -28.61
N THR A 490 36.25 -8.70 -29.78
CA THR A 490 37.25 -7.62 -29.92
C THR A 490 36.78 -6.27 -29.38
N LEU A 491 35.48 -6.09 -29.11
CA LEU A 491 34.91 -4.85 -28.61
C LEU A 491 34.58 -4.88 -27.11
N SER A 492 34.76 -6.03 -26.46
CA SER A 492 34.38 -6.24 -25.07
C SER A 492 35.55 -6.68 -24.20
N THR A 493 35.50 -6.30 -22.93
CA THR A 493 36.43 -6.81 -21.91
C THR A 493 35.94 -8.10 -21.27
N ASP A 494 34.63 -8.34 -21.27
CA ASP A 494 34.03 -9.39 -20.44
C ASP A 494 32.71 -9.99 -20.95
N GLY A 495 32.35 -9.68 -22.20
CA GLY A 495 31.11 -10.11 -22.84
C GLY A 495 29.89 -9.22 -22.57
N LEU A 496 30.03 -8.15 -21.78
CA LEU A 496 28.97 -7.16 -21.54
C LEU A 496 29.49 -5.73 -21.70
N HIS A 497 30.61 -5.40 -21.05
CA HIS A 497 31.21 -4.08 -21.05
C HIS A 497 32.13 -3.89 -22.24
N LEU A 498 32.14 -2.65 -22.76
CA LEU A 498 32.97 -2.29 -23.89
C LEU A 498 34.41 -2.02 -23.47
N ASN A 499 35.35 -2.35 -24.35
CA ASN A 499 36.71 -1.81 -24.28
C ASN A 499 36.78 -0.47 -25.03
N GLU A 500 37.96 0.15 -25.09
CA GLU A 500 38.15 1.44 -25.75
C GLU A 500 37.79 1.44 -27.24
N ALA A 501 37.98 0.31 -27.96
CA ALA A 501 37.56 0.21 -29.35
C ALA A 501 36.02 0.24 -29.48
N GLY A 502 35.31 -0.43 -28.57
CA GLY A 502 33.86 -0.36 -28.47
C GLY A 502 33.35 1.06 -28.19
N TYR A 503 33.95 1.77 -27.24
CA TYR A 503 33.59 3.16 -26.94
C TYR A 503 33.84 4.12 -28.11
N LYS A 504 34.90 3.91 -28.90
CA LYS A 504 35.14 4.69 -30.13
C LYS A 504 34.02 4.48 -31.16
N ILE A 505 33.51 3.25 -31.31
CA ILE A 505 32.37 2.96 -32.19
C ILE A 505 31.12 3.67 -31.68
N TRP A 506 30.83 3.56 -30.38
CA TRP A 506 29.66 4.22 -29.78
C TRP A 506 29.72 5.74 -29.99
N ALA A 507 30.84 6.37 -29.64
CA ALA A 507 31.04 7.80 -29.80
C ALA A 507 30.89 8.25 -31.27
N LYS A 508 31.41 7.46 -32.22
CA LYS A 508 31.25 7.73 -33.66
C LYS A 508 29.79 7.73 -34.09
N GLN A 509 28.95 6.84 -33.56
CA GLN A 509 27.53 6.82 -33.91
C GLN A 509 26.78 8.01 -33.31
N LEU A 510 27.11 8.41 -32.07
CA LEU A 510 26.42 9.52 -31.39
C LEU A 510 26.75 10.89 -31.96
N LYS A 511 27.94 11.09 -32.54
CA LYS A 511 28.34 12.37 -33.14
C LYS A 511 27.37 12.92 -34.20
N LYS A 512 26.58 12.06 -34.83
CA LYS A 512 25.57 12.44 -35.84
C LYS A 512 24.35 13.16 -35.23
N TYR A 513 24.18 13.09 -33.92
CA TYR A 513 22.98 13.54 -33.20
C TYR A 513 23.27 14.67 -32.20
N LEU A 514 24.54 15.11 -32.12
CA LEU A 514 25.01 16.13 -31.19
C LEU A 514 24.74 17.55 -31.65
#